data_AF-A0A523RFV1-F1
#
_entry.id   AF-A0A523RFV1-F1
#
_cell.length_a   1.000
_cell.length_b   1.000
_cell.length_c   1.000
_cell.angle_alpha   90.00
_cell.angle_beta   90.00
_cell.angle_gamma   90.00
#
_symmetry.space_group_name_H-M   'P 1'
#
loop_
_entity.id
_entity.type
_entity.pdbx_description
1 polymer ?
#
loop_
_entity_poly.entity_id
_entity_poly.type
_entity_poly.pdbx_seq_one_letter_code
_entity_poly.pdbx_strand_id
1 'polypeptide(L)'
;MYLSMKEKTSDDLEKVQIKCFFKNDKVVLSDPIGIQEFYENSYIGTIEKDEKNNKFLILNALEALLLIERRRILLWADNDEDKAQCDFKTTLVYFSQFDDKLWRKYIIYMDLRKRGYI
;
A
#
# COMPACT_ATOMS: atom_id res chain seq x y z
N MET A 1 -21.55 34.28 -13.73
CA MET A 1 -21.99 32.87 -13.81
C MET A 1 -21.13 32.15 -14.82
N TYR A 2 -20.08 31.46 -14.36
CA TYR A 2 -19.41 30.39 -15.10
C TYR A 2 -18.94 29.37 -14.07
N LEU A 3 -19.68 28.26 -13.95
CA LEU A 3 -19.26 27.09 -13.19
C LEU A 3 -18.11 26.45 -13.97
N SER A 4 -16.91 26.46 -13.39
CA SER A 4 -15.80 25.63 -13.86
C SER A 4 -16.15 24.17 -13.54
N MET A 5 -16.65 23.46 -14.56
CA MET A 5 -16.70 22.01 -14.57
C MET A 5 -15.27 21.50 -14.48
N LYS A 6 -14.82 21.12 -13.28
CA LYS A 6 -13.71 20.19 -13.14
C LYS A 6 -14.14 18.90 -13.82
N GLU A 7 -13.50 18.58 -14.94
CA GLU A 7 -13.54 17.26 -15.54
C GLU A 7 -13.16 16.25 -14.45
N LYS A 8 -14.16 15.54 -13.93
CA LYS A 8 -13.93 14.34 -13.14
C LYS A 8 -13.32 13.33 -14.10
N THR A 9 -12.01 13.21 -14.06
CA THR A 9 -11.27 12.19 -14.79
C THR A 9 -11.79 10.83 -14.34
N SER A 10 -12.04 9.96 -15.30
CA SER A 10 -12.64 8.62 -15.22
C SER A 10 -11.77 7.59 -14.48
N ASP A 11 -11.12 7.97 -13.37
CA ASP A 11 -10.27 7.13 -12.52
C ASP A 11 -10.86 6.95 -11.10
N ASP A 12 -12.09 7.41 -10.90
CA ASP A 12 -12.94 7.18 -9.72
C ASP A 12 -13.73 5.85 -9.86
N LEU A 13 -13.15 4.85 -10.53
CA LEU A 13 -13.51 3.46 -10.24
C LEU A 13 -13.16 3.27 -8.76
N GLU A 14 -14.12 2.87 -7.93
CA GLU A 14 -13.92 2.64 -6.50
C GLU A 14 -12.78 1.63 -6.29
N LYS A 15 -11.55 2.15 -6.20
CA LYS A 15 -10.35 1.32 -6.06
C LYS A 15 -10.44 0.66 -4.69
N VAL A 16 -10.43 -0.67 -4.69
CA VAL A 16 -10.61 -1.46 -3.47
C VAL A 16 -9.61 -1.01 -2.40
N GLN A 17 -10.13 -0.74 -1.20
CA GLN A 17 -9.34 -0.44 0.00
C GLN A 17 -9.26 -1.68 0.89
N ILE A 18 -8.05 -2.18 1.10
CA ILE A 18 -7.81 -3.43 1.83
C ILE A 18 -7.20 -3.14 3.19
N LYS A 19 -7.75 -3.74 4.24
CA LYS A 19 -7.18 -3.69 5.59
C LYS A 19 -5.89 -4.50 5.65
N CYS A 20 -4.86 -3.90 6.22
CA CYS A 20 -3.54 -4.50 6.37
C CYS A 20 -3.01 -4.28 7.79
N PHE A 21 -1.95 -5.02 8.14
CA PHE A 21 -1.33 -4.94 9.46
C PHE A 21 0.19 -4.79 9.35
N PHE A 22 0.79 -3.94 10.18
CA PHE A 22 2.23 -3.88 10.36
C PHE A 22 2.75 -5.16 11.03
N LYS A 23 3.86 -5.68 10.49
CA LYS A 23 4.63 -6.77 11.07
C LYS A 23 6.12 -6.43 10.90
N ASN A 24 6.72 -5.83 11.92
CA ASN A 24 8.09 -5.30 11.89
C ASN A 24 8.29 -4.30 10.73
N ASP A 25 9.24 -4.57 9.84
CA ASP A 25 9.61 -3.79 8.66
C ASP A 25 8.71 -4.03 7.43
N LYS A 26 7.61 -4.77 7.61
CA LYS A 26 6.69 -5.21 6.53
C LYS A 26 5.23 -4.94 6.87
N VAL A 27 4.39 -5.04 5.86
CA VAL A 27 2.93 -5.06 5.99
C VAL A 27 2.40 -6.39 5.50
N VAL A 28 1.38 -6.92 6.18
CA VAL A 28 0.72 -8.17 5.82
C VAL A 28 -0.76 -7.94 5.56
N LEU A 29 -1.28 -8.59 4.53
CA LEU A 29 -2.72 -8.70 4.28
C LEU A 29 -3.10 -10.14 3.94
N SER A 30 -4.27 -10.57 4.41
CA SER A 30 -4.82 -11.91 4.15
C SER A 30 -6.10 -11.87 3.33
N ASP A 31 -6.53 -10.68 2.91
CA ASP A 31 -7.75 -10.50 2.13
C ASP A 31 -7.57 -11.06 0.70
N PRO A 32 -8.39 -12.04 0.26
CA PRO A 32 -8.26 -12.63 -1.07
C PRO A 32 -8.40 -11.64 -2.22
N ILE A 33 -9.26 -10.62 -2.08
CA ILE A 33 -9.45 -9.56 -3.09
C ILE A 33 -8.18 -8.73 -3.18
N GLY A 34 -7.60 -8.39 -2.02
CA GLY A 34 -6.32 -7.69 -1.97
C GLY A 34 -5.17 -8.47 -2.59
N ILE A 35 -5.11 -9.79 -2.35
CA ILE A 35 -4.09 -10.66 -2.97
C ILE A 35 -4.25 -10.65 -4.49
N GLN A 36 -5.47 -10.85 -5.00
CA GLN A 36 -5.73 -10.82 -6.44
C GLN A 36 -5.36 -9.46 -7.06
N GLU A 37 -5.81 -8.36 -6.47
CA GLU A 37 -5.58 -7.01 -7.00
C GLU A 37 -4.11 -6.57 -6.97
N PHE A 38 -3.40 -6.86 -5.88
CA PHE A 38 -2.03 -6.37 -5.71
C PHE A 38 -1.00 -7.34 -6.29
N TYR A 39 -1.15 -8.64 -6.04
CA TYR A 39 -0.18 -9.61 -6.52
C TYR A 39 -0.43 -10.01 -7.97
N GLU A 40 -1.64 -10.50 -8.30
CA GLU A 40 -1.90 -11.09 -9.62
C GLU A 40 -2.00 -10.01 -10.72
N ASN A 41 -2.65 -8.89 -10.42
CA ASN A 41 -2.87 -7.83 -11.41
C ASN A 41 -1.72 -6.80 -11.46
N SER A 42 -1.06 -6.54 -10.33
CA SER A 42 -0.10 -5.44 -10.20
C SER A 42 1.34 -5.86 -9.89
N TYR A 43 1.58 -7.15 -9.64
CA TYR A 43 2.89 -7.68 -9.25
C TYR A 43 3.50 -6.92 -8.05
N ILE A 44 2.69 -6.69 -7.03
CA ILE A 44 3.05 -6.01 -5.79
C ILE A 44 2.98 -7.03 -4.64
N GLY A 45 4.07 -7.15 -3.88
CA GLY A 45 4.20 -8.02 -2.73
C GLY A 45 4.65 -9.45 -3.06
N THR A 46 4.83 -10.25 -2.01
CA THR A 46 5.21 -11.68 -2.08
C THR A 46 4.20 -12.54 -1.34
N ILE A 47 3.72 -13.61 -1.98
CA ILE A 47 2.81 -14.56 -1.34
C ILE A 47 3.59 -15.49 -0.42
N GLU A 48 3.11 -15.64 0.81
CA GLU A 48 3.52 -16.68 1.73
C GLU A 48 2.30 -17.48 2.20
N LYS A 49 2.55 -18.63 2.85
CA LYS A 49 1.52 -19.50 3.42
C LYS A 49 1.82 -19.77 4.87
N ASP A 50 0.78 -19.83 5.69
CA ASP A 50 0.90 -20.25 7.09
C ASP A 50 0.95 -21.78 7.22
N GLU A 51 1.11 -22.28 8.44
CA GLU A 51 1.13 -23.72 8.77
C GLU A 51 -0.16 -24.45 8.38
N LYS A 52 -1.27 -23.72 8.21
CA LYS A 52 -2.59 -24.22 7.81
C LYS A 52 -2.86 -24.05 6.31
N ASN A 53 -1.84 -23.70 5.51
CA ASN A 53 -1.93 -23.42 4.08
C ASN A 53 -2.78 -22.21 3.68
N ASN A 54 -3.10 -21.30 4.60
CA ASN A 54 -3.73 -20.03 4.26
C ASN A 54 -2.72 -19.10 3.60
N LYS A 55 -3.08 -18.53 2.45
CA LYS A 55 -2.24 -17.56 1.73
C LYS A 55 -2.35 -16.18 2.37
N PHE A 56 -1.24 -15.47 2.45
CA PHE A 56 -1.20 -14.06 2.78
C PHE A 56 -0.16 -13.36 1.92
N LEU A 57 -0.36 -12.06 1.69
CA LEU A 57 0.54 -11.23 0.91
C LEU A 57 1.35 -10.34 1.85
N ILE A 58 2.67 -10.38 1.66
CA ILE A 58 3.62 -9.53 2.35
C ILE A 58 4.00 -8.38 1.42
N LEU A 59 3.89 -7.16 1.92
CA LEU A 59 4.37 -5.95 1.27
C LEU A 59 5.62 -5.46 1.99
N ASN A 60 6.67 -5.15 1.24
CA ASN A 60 7.79 -4.40 1.78
C ASN A 60 7.42 -2.92 1.99
N ALA A 61 8.30 -2.16 2.65
CA ALA A 61 8.06 -0.73 2.94
C ALA A 61 7.75 0.12 1.68
N LEU A 62 8.42 -0.14 0.56
CA LEU A 62 8.23 0.63 -0.69
C LEU A 62 6.84 0.36 -1.31
N GLU A 63 6.45 -0.91 -1.31
CA GLU A 63 5.16 -1.37 -1.82
C GLU A 63 4.01 -0.85 -0.96
N ALA A 64 4.15 -0.93 0.37
CA ALA A 64 3.17 -0.39 1.31
C ALA A 64 3.00 1.12 1.12
N LEU A 65 4.09 1.88 1.03
CA LEU A 65 4.05 3.32 0.76
C LEU A 65 3.34 3.65 -0.55
N LEU A 66 3.62 2.89 -1.62
CA LEU A 66 2.96 3.07 -2.92
C LEU A 66 1.45 2.86 -2.83
N LEU A 67 1.02 1.81 -2.13
CA LEU A 67 -0.40 1.49 -1.98
C LEU A 67 -1.13 2.49 -1.08
N ILE A 68 -0.47 3.02 -0.04
CA ILE A 68 -1.02 4.10 0.79
C ILE A 68 -1.16 5.40 0.00
N GLU A 69 -0.14 5.80 -0.76
CA GLU A 69 -0.20 7.00 -1.60
C GLU A 69 -1.36 6.90 -2.61
N ARG A 70 -1.59 5.70 -3.14
CA ARG A 70 -2.72 5.39 -4.05
C ARG A 70 -4.06 5.13 -3.33
N ARG A 71 -4.10 5.24 -2.00
CA ARG A 71 -5.27 4.98 -1.14
C ARG A 71 -5.89 3.59 -1.34
N ARG A 72 -5.06 2.58 -1.59
CA ARG A 72 -5.47 1.18 -1.84
C ARG A 72 -5.42 0.29 -0.59
N ILE A 73 -4.71 0.72 0.46
CA ILE A 73 -4.65 -0.02 1.72
C ILE A 73 -4.95 0.88 2.91
N LEU A 74 -5.45 0.26 3.97
CA LEU A 74 -5.75 0.88 5.25
C LEU A 74 -4.85 0.25 6.33
N LEU A 75 -4.20 1.10 7.11
CA LEU A 75 -3.31 0.74 8.21
C LEU A 75 -3.63 1.64 9.39
N TRP A 76 -3.47 1.13 10.59
CA TRP A 76 -3.67 1.89 11.82
C TRP A 76 -2.45 1.79 12.72
N ALA A 77 -2.22 2.83 13.52
CA ALA A 77 -1.15 2.82 14.50
C ALA A 77 -1.33 1.64 15.47
N ASP A 78 -0.25 0.92 15.78
CA ASP A 78 -0.26 -0.29 16.60
C ASP A 78 -1.24 -1.39 16.14
N ASN A 79 -1.67 -1.37 14.86
CA ASN A 79 -2.68 -2.27 14.32
C ASN A 79 -4.06 -2.18 15.02
N ASP A 80 -4.40 -1.02 15.58
CA ASP A 80 -5.63 -0.78 16.33
C ASP A 80 -6.57 0.17 15.57
N GLU A 81 -7.73 -0.33 15.13
CA GLU A 81 -8.69 0.43 14.32
C GLU A 81 -9.28 1.65 15.05
N ASP A 82 -9.23 1.68 16.38
CA ASP A 82 -9.69 2.82 17.19
C ASP A 82 -8.65 3.96 17.23
N LYS A 83 -7.41 3.71 16.77
CA LYS A 83 -6.36 4.71 16.68
C LYS A 83 -6.38 5.44 15.34
N ALA A 84 -5.51 6.44 15.20
CA ALA A 84 -5.37 7.18 13.97
C ALA A 84 -4.95 6.25 12.81
N GLN A 85 -5.68 6.32 11.71
CA GLN A 85 -5.29 5.68 10.46
C GLN A 85 -3.97 6.28 9.96
N CYS A 86 -3.05 5.41 9.56
CA CYS A 86 -1.77 5.81 9.00
C CYS A 86 -1.96 6.38 7.58
N ASP A 87 -1.42 7.57 7.37
CA ASP A 87 -1.23 8.19 6.07
C ASP A 87 0.18 7.92 5.52
N PHE A 88 0.49 8.49 4.36
CA PHE A 88 1.81 8.32 3.75
C PHE A 88 2.95 8.77 4.67
N LYS A 89 2.80 9.94 5.31
CA LYS A 89 3.86 10.56 6.12
C LYS A 89 4.14 9.73 7.38
N THR A 90 3.09 9.35 8.10
CA THR A 90 3.19 8.53 9.31
C THR A 90 3.76 7.14 8.99
N THR A 91 3.35 6.53 7.88
CA THR A 91 3.90 5.25 7.43
C THR A 91 5.37 5.36 7.02
N LEU A 92 5.75 6.44 6.33
CA LEU A 92 7.15 6.70 5.97
C LEU A 92 8.01 6.85 7.23
N VAL A 93 7.53 7.60 8.22
CA VAL A 93 8.23 7.75 9.52
C VAL A 93 8.37 6.40 10.21
N TYR A 94 7.31 5.58 10.25
CA TYR A 94 7.36 4.24 10.82
C TYR A 94 8.44 3.39 10.14
N PHE A 95 8.47 3.32 8.81
CA PHE A 95 9.46 2.48 8.12
C PHE A 95 10.87 3.07 8.11
N SER A 96 11.02 4.39 8.27
CA SER A 96 12.34 5.03 8.33
C SER A 96 13.14 4.63 9.57
N GLN A 97 12.50 4.06 10.60
CA GLN A 97 13.22 3.48 11.75
C GLN A 97 14.04 2.22 11.37
N PHE A 98 13.71 1.56 10.25
CA PHE A 98 14.39 0.37 9.75
C PHE A 98 15.33 0.66 8.57
N ASP A 99 15.10 1.76 7.85
CA ASP A 99 15.91 2.17 6.69
C ASP A 99 15.92 3.70 6.50
N ASP A 100 16.99 4.34 6.95
CA ASP A 100 17.21 5.79 6.83
C ASP A 100 17.24 6.30 5.37
N LYS A 101 17.41 5.39 4.40
CA LYS A 101 17.44 5.71 2.96
C LYS A 101 16.11 5.48 2.27
N LEU A 102 15.07 5.06 3.01
CA LEU A 102 13.78 4.66 2.45
C LEU A 102 13.16 5.72 1.55
N TRP A 103 13.16 7.00 1.94
CA TRP A 103 12.55 8.05 1.14
C TRP A 103 13.22 8.18 -0.25
N ARG A 104 14.55 8.03 -0.34
CA ARG A 104 15.29 8.06 -1.62
C ARG A 104 14.92 6.85 -2.47
N LYS A 105 14.88 5.66 -1.86
CA LYS A 105 14.48 4.43 -2.55
C LYS A 105 13.04 4.55 -3.06
N TYR A 106 12.15 5.16 -2.27
CA TYR A 106 10.75 5.37 -2.64
C TYR A 106 10.58 6.24 -3.88
N ILE A 107 11.34 7.34 -3.99
CA ILE A 107 11.28 8.20 -5.18
C ILE A 107 11.68 7.45 -6.44
N ILE A 108 12.77 6.67 -6.38
CA ILE A 108 13.24 5.88 -7.51
C ILE A 108 12.20 4.81 -7.85
N TYR A 109 11.71 4.07 -6.85
CA TYR A 109 10.70 3.03 -7.01
C TYR A 109 9.41 3.56 -7.65
N MET A 110 8.92 4.70 -7.17
CA MET A 110 7.72 5.35 -7.71
C MET A 110 7.93 5.81 -9.15
N ASP A 111 9.08 6.41 -9.49
CA ASP A 111 9.39 6.83 -10.87
C ASP A 111 9.42 5.62 -11.82
N LEU A 112 10.05 4.52 -11.42
CA LEU A 112 10.08 3.27 -12.20
C LEU A 112 8.68 2.67 -12.39
N ARG A 113 7.90 2.56 -11.30
CA ARG A 113 6.52 2.04 -11.36
C ARG A 113 5.59 2.93 -12.20
N LYS A 114 5.76 4.25 -12.18
CA LYS A 114 5.01 5.19 -13.05
C LYS A 114 5.33 4.98 -14.53
N ARG A 115 6.53 4.52 -14.86
CA ARG A 115 6.96 4.18 -16.23
C ARG A 115 6.59 2.76 -16.66
N GLY A 116 5.90 1.99 -15.81
CA GLY A 116 5.46 0.63 -16.12
C GLY A 116 6.50 -0.46 -15.87
N TYR A 117 7.62 -0.15 -15.21
CA TYR A 117 8.56 -1.19 -14.75
C TYR A 117 7.95 -1.94 -13.56
N ILE A 118 8.20 -3.25 -13.50
CA ILE A 118 7.77 -4.16 -12.43
C ILE A 118 8.99 -4.57 -11.62
#